data_AF-A0A661PG71-F1
#
_entry.id   AF-A0A661PG71-F1
#
_cell.length_a   1.000
_cell.length_b   1.000
_cell.length_c   1.000
_cell.angle_alpha   90.00
_cell.angle_beta   90.00
_cell.angle_gamma   90.00
#
_symmetry.space_group_name_H-M   'P 1'
#
loop_
_entity.id
_entity.type
_entity.pdbx_description
1 polymer ?
#
loop_
_entity_poly.entity_id
_entity_poly.type
_entity_poly.pdbx_seq_one_letter_code
_entity_poly.pdbx_strand_id
1 'polypeptide(L)'
;MKVIYKITYPNGKIFIGKDLTDTITYLGSVSNELIENDFTREELRDFTVRKEILFESRDEQEVNRLESEYILKFRANDPAVGYNRWPIFIPHSF
;
A
#
# COMPACT_ATOMS: atom_id res chain seq x y z
N MET A 1 9.34 15.74 4.88
CA MET A 1 8.05 15.42 5.54
C MET A 1 7.95 13.92 5.69
N LYS A 2 7.28 13.39 6.72
CA LYS A 2 7.02 11.94 6.83
C LYS A 2 5.57 11.70 6.46
N VAL A 3 5.30 10.71 5.61
CA VAL A 3 3.98 10.53 5.00
C VAL A 3 3.49 9.09 5.09
N ILE A 4 2.17 8.91 5.17
CA ILE A 4 1.49 7.67 4.80
C ILE A 4 0.95 7.88 3.39
N TYR A 5 1.21 6.95 2.49
CA TYR A 5 0.74 6.99 1.12
C TYR A 5 -0.01 5.72 0.74
N LYS A 6 -0.77 5.82 -0.35
CA LYS A 6 -1.45 4.72 -1.02
C LYS A 6 -0.92 4.59 -2.43
N ILE A 7 -0.51 3.39 -2.80
CA ILE A 7 -0.28 3.00 -4.19
C ILE A 7 -1.54 2.32 -4.70
N THR A 8 -2.01 2.71 -5.87
CA THR A 8 -3.09 2.00 -6.59
C THR A 8 -2.49 1.36 -7.85
N TYR A 9 -2.75 0.07 -8.02
CA TYR A 9 -2.27 -0.77 -9.14
C TYR A 9 -3.32 -0.86 -10.26
N PRO A 10 -2.96 -1.31 -11.48
CA PRO A 10 -3.89 -1.37 -12.61
C PRO A 10 -5.15 -2.23 -12.36
N ASN A 11 -5.03 -3.29 -11.56
CA ASN A 11 -6.15 -4.15 -11.17
C ASN A 11 -7.06 -3.54 -10.08
N GLY A 12 -6.80 -2.29 -9.67
CA GLY A 12 -7.55 -1.60 -8.63
C GLY A 12 -7.15 -1.96 -7.19
N LYS A 13 -6.28 -2.97 -6.99
CA LYS A 13 -5.75 -3.28 -5.67
C LYS A 13 -4.84 -2.16 -5.18
N ILE A 14 -4.71 -2.06 -3.86
CA ILE A 14 -3.95 -0.99 -3.21
C ILE A 14 -2.83 -1.52 -2.31
N PHE A 15 -1.85 -0.66 -2.04
CA PHE A 15 -0.87 -0.85 -0.97
C PHE A 15 -0.77 0.43 -0.16
N ILE A 16 -0.84 0.30 1.17
CA ILE A 16 -0.61 1.40 2.11
C ILE A 16 0.79 1.25 2.67
N GLY A 17 1.60 2.30 2.57
CA GLY A 17 2.92 2.34 3.16
C GLY A 17 3.23 3.72 3.71
N LYS A 18 4.39 3.84 4.34
CA LYS A 18 4.93 5.12 4.80
C LYS A 18 6.26 5.44 4.16
N ASP A 19 6.57 6.73 4.07
CA ASP A 19 7.87 7.24 3.66
C ASP A 19 8.34 8.21 4.73
N LEU A 20 9.45 7.87 5.39
CA LEU A 20 10.06 8.67 6.45
C LEU A 20 11.19 9.56 5.92
N THR A 21 11.55 9.37 4.64
CA THR A 21 12.70 9.98 3.97
C THR A 21 12.34 11.13 3.05
N ASP A 22 11.05 11.29 2.73
CA ASP A 22 10.55 12.29 1.77
C ASP A 22 11.07 12.07 0.34
N THR A 23 11.22 10.80 -0.04
CA THR A 23 11.73 10.41 -1.36
C THR A 23 10.58 10.34 -2.37
N ILE A 24 10.57 11.26 -3.33
CA ILE A 24 9.51 11.38 -4.34
C ILE A 24 9.25 10.03 -5.05
N THR A 25 10.31 9.31 -5.42
CA THR A 25 10.26 8.05 -6.17
C THR A 25 10.10 6.81 -5.31
N TYR A 26 10.00 6.94 -3.98
CA TYR A 26 9.75 5.79 -3.11
C TYR A 26 8.28 5.36 -3.23
N LEU A 27 8.06 4.22 -3.89
CA LEU A 27 6.74 3.63 -4.16
C LEU A 27 6.43 2.41 -3.26
N GLY A 28 7.23 2.22 -2.22
CA GLY A 28 7.01 1.24 -1.17
C GLY A 28 7.86 -0.02 -1.24
N SER A 29 7.59 -0.90 -0.29
CA SER A 29 8.32 -2.15 -0.03
C SER A 29 7.40 -3.36 -0.09
N VAL A 30 6.36 -3.26 -0.90
CA VAL A 30 5.46 -4.37 -1.22
C VAL A 30 6.23 -5.52 -1.87
N SER A 31 5.80 -6.76 -1.63
CA SER A 31 6.41 -7.93 -2.26
C SER A 31 6.10 -7.97 -3.75
N ASN A 32 7.15 -8.02 -4.59
CA ASN A 32 7.01 -8.16 -6.03
C ASN A 32 6.25 -9.43 -6.41
N GLU A 33 6.49 -10.55 -5.72
CA GLU A 33 5.83 -11.83 -5.98
C GLU A 33 4.30 -11.72 -5.83
N LEU A 34 3.82 -10.95 -4.85
CA LEU A 34 2.37 -10.76 -4.66
C LEU A 34 1.72 -9.99 -5.80
N ILE A 35 2.44 -9.01 -6.36
CA ILE A 35 1.95 -8.22 -7.49
C ILE A 35 2.02 -9.06 -8.76
N GLU A 36 3.16 -9.71 -9.03
CA GLU A 36 3.38 -10.51 -10.22
C GLU A 36 2.34 -11.63 -10.39
N ASN A 37 1.85 -12.20 -9.29
CA ASN A 37 0.78 -13.20 -9.31
C ASN A 37 -0.58 -12.68 -9.85
N ASP A 38 -0.81 -11.37 -9.87
CA ASP A 38 -2.04 -10.75 -10.37
C ASP A 38 -1.92 -10.19 -11.80
N PHE A 39 -0.75 -10.24 -12.43
CA PHE A 39 -0.53 -9.62 -13.75
C PHE A 39 0.16 -10.56 -14.74
N THR A 40 -0.28 -10.49 -16.00
CA THR A 40 0.35 -11.18 -17.12
C THR A 40 1.52 -10.38 -17.69
N ARG A 41 2.40 -11.04 -18.45
CA ARG A 41 3.54 -10.38 -19.10
C ARG A 41 3.13 -9.26 -20.06
N GLU A 42 1.95 -9.37 -20.67
CA GLU A 42 1.45 -8.35 -21.60
C GLU A 42 1.01 -7.09 -20.85
N GLU A 43 0.34 -7.24 -19.71
CA GLU A 43 -0.06 -6.10 -18.85
C GLU A 43 1.15 -5.36 -18.26
N LEU A 44 2.31 -6.02 -18.14
CA LEU A 44 3.56 -5.37 -17.71
C LEU A 44 4.19 -4.48 -18.80
N ARG A 45 3.74 -4.54 -20.05
CA ARG A 45 4.27 -3.67 -21.12
C ARG A 45 3.87 -2.21 -20.93
N ASP A 46 2.69 -1.97 -20.35
CA ASP A 46 2.19 -0.65 -19.99
C ASP A 46 1.62 -0.72 -18.56
N PHE A 47 2.48 -0.40 -17.59
CA PHE A 47 2.18 -0.54 -16.19
C PHE A 47 2.24 0.81 -15.49
N THR A 48 1.08 1.31 -15.09
CA THR A 48 0.96 2.57 -14.35
C THR A 48 0.52 2.29 -12.92
N VAL A 49 1.24 2.89 -11.97
CA VAL A 49 0.83 2.96 -10.57
C VAL A 49 0.64 4.41 -10.16
N ARG A 50 -0.28 4.66 -9.24
CA ARG A 50 -0.54 5.99 -8.69
C ARG A 50 -0.23 6.04 -7.20
N LYS A 51 0.67 6.95 -6.80
CA LYS A 51 0.95 7.30 -5.39
C LYS A 51 0.09 8.49 -4.96
N GLU A 52 -0.59 8.34 -3.83
CA GLU A 52 -1.35 9.40 -3.17
C GLU A 52 -0.87 9.56 -1.72
N ILE A 53 -0.52 10.77 -1.30
CA ILE A 53 -0.28 11.06 0.12
C ILE A 53 -1.64 11.11 0.82
N LEU A 54 -1.81 10.31 1.88
CA LEU A 54 -3.02 10.23 2.68
C LEU A 54 -2.92 10.94 4.02
N PHE A 55 -1.69 11.07 4.54
CA PHE A 55 -1.38 11.72 5.81
C PHE A 55 0.07 12.18 5.80
N GLU A 56 0.36 13.28 6.48
CA GLU A 56 1.71 13.79 6.65
C GLU A 56 1.94 14.34 8.06
N SER A 57 3.13 14.13 8.61
CA SER A 57 3.54 14.67 9.89
C SER A 57 5.06 14.84 9.97
N ARG A 58 5.52 15.66 10.92
CA ARG A 58 6.93 15.75 11.28
C ARG A 58 7.31 14.68 12.32
N ASP A 59 6.33 14.20 13.08
CA ASP A 59 6.52 13.16 14.09
C ASP A 59 6.54 11.76 13.45
N GLU A 60 7.66 11.06 13.63
CA GLU A 60 7.81 9.69 13.13
C GLU A 60 6.93 8.69 13.88
N GLN A 61 6.78 8.88 15.19
CA GLN A 61 6.03 7.96 16.03
C GLN A 61 4.55 8.02 15.69
N GLU A 62 4.04 9.21 15.37
CA GLU A 62 2.69 9.40 14.88
C GLU A 62 2.44 8.66 13.56
N VAL A 63 3.32 8.83 12.57
CA VAL A 63 3.23 8.12 11.28
C VAL A 63 3.29 6.60 11.50
N ASN A 64 4.19 6.12 12.35
CA ASN A 64 4.33 4.70 12.67
C ASN A 64 3.08 4.12 13.34
N ARG A 65 2.45 4.87 14.25
CA ARG A 65 1.23 4.43 14.94
C ARG A 65 0.03 4.37 13.98
N LEU A 66 -0.10 5.37 13.10
CA LEU A 66 -1.26 5.50 12.20
C LEU A 66 -1.20 4.56 11.00
N GLU A 67 -0.03 4.06 10.60
CA GLU A 67 0.11 3.19 9.42
C GLU A 67 -0.86 1.99 9.45
N SER A 68 -0.94 1.28 10.59
CA SER A 68 -1.85 0.14 10.74
C SER A 68 -3.32 0.54 10.68
N GLU A 69 -3.68 1.69 11.26
CA GLU A 69 -5.03 2.25 11.21
C GLU A 69 -5.45 2.55 9.77
N TYR A 70 -4.55 3.11 8.96
CA TYR A 70 -4.79 3.36 7.54
C TYR A 70 -4.89 2.05 6.74
N ILE A 71 -4.03 1.07 7.00
CA ILE A 71 -4.14 -0.26 6.35
C ILE A 71 -5.52 -0.86 6.58
N LEU A 72 -6.01 -0.85 7.82
CA LEU A 72 -7.32 -1.39 8.18
C LEU A 72 -8.47 -0.55 7.60
N LYS A 73 -8.38 0.79 7.69
CA LYS A 73 -9.38 1.73 7.16
C LYS A 73 -9.63 1.52 5.67
N PHE A 74 -8.58 1.28 4.89
CA PHE A 74 -8.68 1.03 3.45
C PHE A 74 -8.80 -0.46 3.10
N ARG A 75 -8.84 -1.36 4.10
CA ARG A 75 -8.82 -2.83 3.92
C ARG A 75 -7.65 -3.32 3.06
N ALA A 76 -6.53 -2.60 3.05
CA ALA A 76 -5.39 -2.93 2.19
C ALA A 76 -4.74 -4.27 2.56
N ASN A 77 -5.06 -4.84 3.72
CA ASN A 77 -4.63 -6.17 4.15
C ASN A 77 -5.51 -7.32 3.63
N ASP A 78 -6.74 -7.04 3.17
CA ASP A 78 -7.60 -8.02 2.52
C ASP A 78 -7.03 -8.35 1.13
N PRO A 79 -6.67 -9.62 0.81
CA PRO A 79 -6.11 -9.99 -0.48
C PRO A 79 -6.98 -9.66 -1.70
N ALA A 80 -8.30 -9.48 -1.50
CA ALA A 80 -9.22 -9.02 -2.55
C ALA A 80 -9.13 -7.52 -2.82
N VAL A 81 -8.60 -6.74 -1.87
CA VAL A 81 -8.54 -5.26 -1.92
C VAL A 81 -7.11 -4.75 -2.03
N GLY A 82 -6.13 -5.42 -1.44
CA GLY A 82 -4.77 -4.91 -1.38
C GLY A 82 -3.67 -5.92 -1.10
N TYR A 83 -2.46 -5.38 -1.03
CA TYR A 83 -1.21 -6.14 -0.97
C TYR A 83 -0.52 -6.10 0.39
N ASN A 84 -1.05 -5.36 1.38
CA ASN A 84 -0.51 -5.43 2.73
C ASN A 84 -0.75 -6.85 3.29
N ARG A 85 0.22 -7.39 4.02
CA ARG A 85 0.09 -8.68 4.74
C ARG A 85 0.05 -8.52 6.25
N TRP A 86 0.27 -7.29 6.72
CA TRP A 86 0.13 -6.90 8.10
C TRP A 86 -0.70 -5.61 8.16
N PRO A 87 -1.63 -5.47 9.13
CA PRO A 87 -2.08 -6.50 10.07
C PRO A 87 -2.72 -7.70 9.36
N ILE A 88 -2.65 -8.90 9.96
CA ILE A 88 -3.21 -10.12 9.36
C ILE A 88 -4.71 -9.90 9.10
N PHE A 89 -5.14 -10.20 7.88
CA PHE A 89 -6.56 -10.15 7.52
C PHE A 89 -7.30 -11.35 8.12
N ILE A 90 -8.38 -11.08 8.82
CA ILE A 90 -9.27 -12.10 9.39
C ILE A 90 -10.59 -12.01 8.61
N PRO A 91 -10.90 -12.98 7.73
CA PRO A 91 -12.19 -13.01 7.06
C PRO A 91 -13.29 -13.20 8.12
N HIS A 92 -14.28 -12.32 8.12
CA HIS A 92 -15.49 -12.56 8.90
C HIS A 92 -16.31 -13.64 8.18
N SER A 93 -16.34 -14.85 8.74
CA SER A 93 -17.33 -15.86 8.36
C SER A 93 -18.71 -15.34 8.77
N PHE A 94 -19.60 -15.15 7.80
CA PHE A 94 -21.02 -14.92 8.03
C PHE A 94 -21.75 -16.26 8.23
#